data_AF-A0A7S7TC42-F1
#
_entry.id   AF-A0A7S7TC42-F1
#
_cell.length_a   1.000
_cell.length_b   1.000
_cell.length_c   1.000
_cell.angle_alpha   90.00
_cell.angle_beta   90.00
_cell.angle_gamma   90.00
#
_symmetry.space_group_name_H-M   'P 1'
#
loop_
_entity.id
_entity.type
_entity.pdbx_description
1 polymer ?
#
loop_
_entity_poly.entity_id
_entity_poly.type
_entity_poly.pdbx_seq_one_letter_code
_entity_poly.pdbx_strand_id
1 'polypeptide(L)'
;MDAIAAEKAALDFIVNELARQNEMWGPANERVDVSNGELFQAGVGQLDAVFDRRNHDATAFDEPPQIYPENWSGFRSYGGDFPNIGVGVTFLIQEMKRLAMNGEDLTRLSRRPDQAYNPETGLPNPVSA
;
A
#
# COMPACT_ATOMS: atom_id res chain seq x y z
N MET A 1 14.95 17.06 7.70
CA MET A 1 13.49 17.21 7.56
C MET A 1 12.87 16.89 8.91
N ASP A 2 11.97 17.72 9.44
CA ASP A 2 11.24 17.39 10.67
C ASP A 2 10.07 16.42 10.38
N ALA A 3 9.38 15.96 11.44
CA ALA A 3 8.31 14.97 11.32
C ALA A 3 7.12 15.47 10.48
N ILE A 4 6.72 16.72 10.64
CA ILE A 4 5.58 17.32 9.91
C ILE A 4 5.92 17.45 8.43
N ALA A 5 7.13 17.92 8.12
CA ALA A 5 7.61 18.02 6.75
C ALA A 5 7.74 16.65 6.08
N ALA A 6 8.16 15.62 6.82
CA ALA A 6 8.25 14.24 6.32
C ALA A 6 6.88 13.63 6.05
N GLU A 7 5.92 13.83 6.95
CA GLU A 7 4.52 13.43 6.75
C GLU A 7 3.93 14.08 5.50
N LYS A 8 4.12 15.40 5.35
CA LYS A 8 3.65 16.11 4.16
C LYS A 8 4.29 15.58 2.89
N ALA A 9 5.60 15.33 2.87
CA ALA A 9 6.28 14.79 1.71
C ALA A 9 5.76 13.40 1.31
N ALA A 10 5.44 12.54 2.29
CA ALA A 10 4.84 11.23 2.04
C ALA A 10 3.43 11.35 1.43
N LEU A 11 2.58 12.21 1.99
CA LEU A 11 1.24 12.46 1.46
C LEU A 11 1.27 13.05 0.05
N ASP A 12 2.13 14.05 -0.18
CA ASP A 12 2.30 14.69 -1.49
C ASP A 12 2.77 13.67 -2.53
N PHE A 13 3.68 12.76 -2.16
CA PHE A 13 4.10 11.67 -3.06
C PHE A 13 2.93 10.76 -3.44
N ILE A 14 2.17 10.29 -2.45
CA ILE A 14 1.03 9.39 -2.67
C ILE A 14 -0.01 10.04 -3.58
N VAL A 15 -0.36 11.30 -3.33
CA VAL A 15 -1.33 12.04 -4.16
C VAL A 15 -0.85 12.17 -5.61
N ASN A 16 0.42 12.52 -5.81
CA ASN A 16 0.99 12.66 -7.16
C ASN A 16 1.07 11.32 -7.90
N GLU A 17 1.43 10.24 -7.20
CA GLU A 17 1.49 8.91 -7.80
C GLU A 17 0.09 8.38 -8.13
N LEU A 18 -0.91 8.67 -7.28
CA LEU A 18 -2.31 8.34 -7.55
C LEU A 18 -2.83 9.07 -8.81
N ALA A 19 -2.50 10.34 -8.96
CA ALA A 19 -2.85 11.11 -10.15
C ALA A 19 -2.29 10.46 -11.43
N ARG A 20 -1.00 10.06 -11.41
CA ARG A 20 -0.37 9.34 -12.53
C ARG A 20 -1.06 8.01 -12.84
N GLN A 21 -1.41 7.23 -11.82
CA GLN A 21 -2.13 5.97 -12.04
C GLN A 21 -3.52 6.21 -12.66
N ASN A 22 -4.23 7.24 -12.23
CA ASN A 22 -5.51 7.62 -12.83
C ASN A 22 -5.37 8.13 -14.28
N GLU A 23 -4.27 8.79 -14.64
CA GLU A 23 -3.97 9.16 -16.04
C GLU A 23 -3.75 7.92 -16.91
N MET A 24 -3.12 6.88 -16.37
CA MET A 24 -2.84 5.64 -17.11
C MET A 24 -4.07 4.74 -17.28
N TRP A 25 -4.94 4.64 -16.27
CA TRP A 25 -6.01 3.63 -16.21
C TRP A 25 -7.42 4.22 -16.09
N GLY A 26 -7.53 5.54 -16.13
CA GLY A 26 -8.77 6.28 -15.94
C GLY A 26 -9.16 6.42 -14.47
N PRO A 27 -9.98 7.44 -14.14
CA PRO A 27 -10.37 7.72 -12.75
C PRO A 27 -11.23 6.62 -12.13
N ALA A 28 -11.94 5.84 -12.93
CA ALA A 28 -12.78 4.71 -12.51
C ALA A 28 -12.04 3.36 -12.51
N ASN A 29 -10.76 3.30 -12.92
CA ASN A 29 -10.03 2.05 -13.18
C ASN A 29 -10.84 1.09 -14.06
N GLU A 30 -11.10 1.49 -15.31
CA GLU A 30 -12.01 0.78 -16.22
C GLU A 30 -11.42 -0.52 -16.79
N ARG A 31 -10.25 -0.95 -16.32
CA ARG A 31 -9.63 -2.20 -16.77
C ARG A 31 -10.30 -3.40 -16.10
N VAL A 32 -10.57 -4.43 -16.90
CA VAL A 32 -11.23 -5.68 -16.47
C VAL A 32 -10.39 -6.44 -15.42
N ASP A 33 -9.07 -6.34 -15.48
CA ASP A 33 -8.14 -7.07 -14.63
C ASP A 33 -8.08 -6.45 -13.20
N VAL A 34 -8.09 -5.12 -13.11
CA VAL A 34 -8.30 -4.37 -11.86
C VAL A 34 -9.59 -4.78 -11.14
N SER A 35 -10.64 -5.15 -11.89
CA SER A 35 -11.93 -5.50 -11.29
C SER A 35 -11.89 -6.76 -10.40
N ASN A 36 -10.83 -7.58 -10.50
CA ASN A 36 -10.66 -8.87 -9.80
C ASN A 36 -9.73 -8.82 -8.58
N GLY A 37 -9.45 -7.64 -8.01
CA GLY A 37 -8.62 -7.52 -6.80
C GLY A 37 -7.11 -7.60 -7.03
N GLU A 38 -6.68 -7.57 -8.29
CA GLU A 38 -5.28 -7.60 -8.70
C GLU A 38 -4.49 -6.37 -8.19
N LEU A 39 -5.16 -5.25 -7.92
CA LEU A 39 -4.54 -4.09 -7.28
C LEU A 39 -4.06 -4.37 -5.85
N PHE A 40 -4.83 -5.17 -5.10
CA PHE A 40 -4.41 -5.60 -3.75
C PHE A 40 -3.13 -6.42 -3.85
N GLN A 41 -3.13 -7.41 -4.73
CA GLN A 41 -2.01 -8.29 -5.03
C GLN A 41 -0.77 -7.52 -5.49
N ALA A 42 -0.93 -6.56 -6.41
CA ALA A 42 0.15 -5.71 -6.88
C ALA A 42 0.72 -4.84 -5.75
N GLY A 43 -0.14 -4.26 -4.90
CA GLY A 43 0.26 -3.49 -3.72
C GLY A 43 1.07 -4.33 -2.73
N VAL A 44 0.57 -5.51 -2.39
CA VAL A 44 1.25 -6.44 -1.47
C VAL A 44 2.57 -6.93 -2.07
N GLY A 45 2.60 -7.38 -3.33
CA GLY A 45 3.83 -7.84 -3.98
C GLY A 45 4.90 -6.75 -4.09
N GLN A 46 4.50 -5.49 -4.32
CA GLN A 46 5.46 -4.38 -4.29
C GLN A 46 6.07 -4.18 -2.90
N LEU A 47 5.27 -4.32 -1.83
CA LEU A 47 5.74 -4.18 -0.45
C LEU A 47 6.56 -5.39 0.02
N ASP A 48 6.27 -6.58 -0.49
CA ASP A 48 7.02 -7.81 -0.26
C ASP A 48 8.46 -7.68 -0.81
N ALA A 49 8.61 -7.20 -2.05
CA ALA A 49 9.90 -6.87 -2.62
C ALA A 49 10.68 -5.79 -1.81
N VAL A 50 9.97 -4.81 -1.23
CA VAL A 50 10.62 -3.85 -0.31
C VAL A 50 11.12 -4.55 0.96
N PHE A 51 10.34 -5.49 1.50
CA PHE A 51 10.71 -6.26 2.67
C PHE A 51 11.96 -7.11 2.39
N ASP A 52 12.01 -7.82 1.26
CA ASP A 52 13.17 -8.62 0.86
C ASP A 52 14.43 -7.76 0.71
N ARG A 53 14.32 -6.60 0.06
CA ARG A 53 15.44 -5.65 -0.03
C ARG A 53 15.93 -5.20 1.34
N ARG A 54 15.01 -4.93 2.28
CA ARG A 54 15.37 -4.54 3.66
C ARG A 54 16.07 -5.67 4.42
N ASN A 55 15.85 -6.92 4.01
CA ASN A 55 16.56 -8.09 4.49
C ASN A 55 17.83 -8.40 3.67
N HIS A 56 18.34 -7.43 2.92
CA HIS A 56 19.58 -7.50 2.13
C HIS A 56 19.53 -8.44 0.92
N ASP A 57 18.34 -8.75 0.40
CA ASP A 57 18.22 -9.40 -0.90
C ASP A 57 18.50 -8.40 -2.03
N ALA A 58 19.58 -8.64 -2.78
CA ALA A 58 19.99 -7.80 -3.91
C ALA A 58 19.10 -7.96 -5.15
N THR A 59 18.33 -9.06 -5.22
CA THR A 59 17.49 -9.47 -6.36
C THR A 59 16.00 -9.23 -6.12
N ALA A 60 15.65 -8.56 -5.02
CA ALA A 60 14.27 -8.37 -4.56
C ALA A 60 13.29 -7.78 -5.61
N PHE A 61 13.78 -7.12 -6.66
CA PHE A 61 12.97 -6.55 -7.73
C PHE A 61 13.27 -7.12 -9.12
N ASP A 62 14.07 -8.19 -9.20
CA ASP A 62 14.43 -8.82 -10.48
C ASP A 62 13.26 -9.62 -11.05
N GLU A 63 12.51 -10.29 -10.18
CA GLU A 63 11.31 -11.04 -10.54
C GLU A 63 10.12 -10.66 -9.64
N PRO A 64 8.89 -10.60 -10.19
CA PRO A 64 7.71 -10.34 -9.39
C PRO A 64 7.50 -11.46 -8.36
N PRO A 65 7.21 -11.14 -7.08
CA PRO A 65 6.80 -12.14 -6.10
C PRO A 65 5.57 -12.91 -6.58
N GLN A 66 5.41 -14.15 -6.12
CA GLN A 66 4.32 -15.03 -6.56
C GLN A 66 2.92 -14.42 -6.38
N ILE A 67 2.74 -13.55 -5.38
CA ILE A 67 1.46 -12.88 -5.14
C ILE A 67 1.15 -11.79 -6.17
N TYR A 68 2.14 -11.27 -6.89
CA TYR A 68 1.96 -10.22 -7.86
C TYR A 68 1.22 -10.74 -9.11
N PRO A 69 0.28 -9.98 -9.71
CA PRO A 69 -0.51 -10.48 -10.84
C PRO A 69 0.36 -10.81 -12.06
N GLU A 70 0.29 -12.06 -12.56
CA GLU A 70 1.12 -12.56 -13.66
C GLU A 70 1.00 -11.75 -14.97
N ASN A 71 -0.18 -11.16 -15.23
CA ASN A 71 -0.46 -10.40 -16.44
C ASN A 71 -0.26 -8.87 -16.28
N TRP A 72 0.40 -8.42 -15.21
CA TRP A 72 0.65 -7.00 -14.96
C TRP A 72 2.09 -6.60 -15.26
N SER A 73 2.26 -5.69 -16.22
CA SER A 73 3.57 -5.12 -16.59
C SER A 73 4.05 -4.01 -15.64
N GLY A 74 3.60 -4.00 -14.38
CA GLY A 74 3.83 -2.92 -13.42
C GLY A 74 5.02 -3.13 -12.49
N PHE A 75 5.39 -4.38 -12.21
CA PHE A 75 6.41 -4.72 -11.23
C PHE A 75 7.80 -4.25 -11.68
N ARG A 76 8.47 -3.47 -10.82
CA ARG A 76 9.87 -3.04 -10.96
C ARG A 76 10.32 -2.31 -9.70
N SER A 77 11.62 -2.06 -9.60
CA SER A 77 12.14 -1.09 -8.64
C SER A 77 11.85 0.34 -9.10
N TYR A 78 11.25 1.13 -8.21
CA TYR A 78 11.03 2.57 -8.38
C TYR A 78 12.12 3.42 -7.70
N GLY A 79 13.29 2.84 -7.41
CA GLY A 79 14.38 3.48 -6.68
C GLY A 79 14.45 2.98 -5.24
N GLY A 80 14.58 3.89 -4.26
CA GLY A 80 14.72 3.54 -2.83
C GLY A 80 13.44 3.00 -2.16
N ASP A 81 13.46 2.82 -0.84
CA ASP A 81 12.27 2.37 -0.07
C ASP A 81 11.09 3.31 -0.22
N PHE A 82 11.33 4.62 -0.07
CA PHE A 82 10.28 5.64 -0.10
C PHE A 82 9.39 5.55 -1.36
N PRO A 83 9.91 5.59 -2.60
CA PRO A 83 9.06 5.51 -3.79
C PRO A 83 8.39 4.14 -3.96
N ASN A 84 9.06 3.03 -3.62
CA ASN A 84 8.46 1.69 -3.73
C ASN A 84 7.30 1.48 -2.75
N ILE A 85 7.45 1.95 -1.50
CA ILE A 85 6.37 1.97 -0.51
C ILE A 85 5.23 2.84 -1.02
N GLY A 86 5.53 4.03 -1.53
CA GLY A 86 4.52 4.95 -2.06
C GLY A 86 3.71 4.32 -3.21
N VAL A 87 4.36 3.67 -4.17
CA VAL A 87 3.69 2.96 -5.27
C VAL A 87 2.81 1.81 -4.74
N GLY A 88 3.33 0.99 -3.82
CA GLY A 88 2.56 -0.10 -3.20
C GLY A 88 1.31 0.43 -2.48
N VAL A 89 1.44 1.51 -1.71
CA VAL A 89 0.32 2.19 -1.05
C VAL A 89 -0.68 2.73 -2.08
N THR A 90 -0.23 3.30 -3.20
CA THR A 90 -1.14 3.80 -4.24
C THR A 90 -1.94 2.66 -4.89
N PHE A 91 -1.35 1.48 -5.13
CA PHE A 91 -2.13 0.31 -5.57
C PHE A 91 -3.22 -0.07 -4.56
N LEU A 92 -2.90 -0.06 -3.27
CA LEU A 92 -3.87 -0.35 -2.21
C LEU A 92 -4.99 0.72 -2.13
N ILE A 93 -4.66 2.00 -2.31
CA ILE A 93 -5.67 3.08 -2.38
C ILE A 93 -6.60 2.86 -3.57
N GLN A 94 -6.07 2.48 -4.72
CA GLN A 94 -6.88 2.19 -5.90
C GLN A 94 -7.79 0.98 -5.68
N GLU A 95 -7.34 -0.02 -4.92
CA GLU A 95 -8.19 -1.15 -4.52
C GLU A 95 -9.30 -0.70 -3.58
N MET A 96 -8.98 0.10 -2.55
CA MET A 96 -9.99 0.69 -1.66
C MET A 96 -11.03 1.49 -2.44
N LYS A 97 -10.59 2.26 -3.45
CA LYS A 97 -11.49 2.98 -4.37
C LYS A 97 -12.43 2.02 -5.10
N ARG A 98 -11.91 0.91 -5.64
CA ARG A 98 -12.73 -0.12 -6.31
C ARG A 98 -13.76 -0.73 -5.36
N LEU A 99 -13.36 -1.13 -4.16
CA LEU A 99 -14.25 -1.68 -3.13
C LEU A 99 -15.36 -0.67 -2.77
N ALA A 100 -15.00 0.60 -2.56
CA ALA A 100 -15.96 1.66 -2.29
C ALA A 100 -16.95 1.88 -3.45
N MET A 101 -16.48 1.87 -4.70
CA MET A 101 -17.32 1.97 -5.89
C MET A 101 -18.29 0.78 -6.04
N ASN A 102 -17.90 -0.39 -5.52
CA ASN A 102 -18.73 -1.60 -5.49
C ASN A 102 -19.68 -1.67 -4.28
N GLY A 103 -19.70 -0.64 -3.43
CA GLY A 103 -20.62 -0.55 -2.29
C GLY A 103 -20.15 -1.27 -1.02
N GLU A 104 -18.84 -1.50 -0.87
CA GLU A 104 -18.30 -2.08 0.36
C GLU A 104 -18.51 -1.17 1.59
N ASP A 105 -18.64 -1.79 2.77
CA ASP A 105 -18.77 -1.07 4.04
C ASP A 105 -17.45 -0.37 4.39
N LEU A 106 -17.50 0.96 4.50
CA LEU A 106 -16.35 1.81 4.84
C LEU A 106 -16.18 1.99 6.36
N THR A 107 -17.01 1.34 7.17
CA THR A 107 -17.01 1.49 8.63
C THR A 107 -15.76 0.86 9.23
N ARG A 108 -14.87 1.71 9.73
CA ARG A 108 -13.78 1.26 10.61
C ARG A 108 -14.36 0.86 11.97
N LEU A 109 -14.19 -0.40 12.35
CA LEU A 109 -14.57 -0.87 13.68
C LEU A 109 -13.77 -0.17 14.79
N SER A 110 -14.46 0.14 15.89
CA SER A 110 -13.81 0.58 17.14
C SER A 110 -12.87 -0.51 17.65
N ARG A 111 -11.79 -0.09 18.31
CA ARG A 111 -10.93 -1.04 19.05
C ARG A 111 -11.79 -1.78 20.08
N ARG A 112 -11.61 -3.09 20.19
CA ARG A 112 -12.27 -3.86 21.23
C ARG A 112 -11.73 -3.48 22.61
N PRO A 113 -12.48 -3.70 23.71
CA PRO A 113 -12.01 -3.40 25.07
C PRO A 113 -10.69 -4.10 25.44
N ASP A 114 -10.44 -5.30 24.91
CA ASP A 114 -9.19 -6.07 25.08
C ASP A 114 -8.01 -5.52 24.24
N GLN A 115 -8.26 -4.52 23.38
CA GLN A 115 -7.28 -3.90 22.49
C GLN A 115 -6.94 -2.45 22.92
N ALA A 116 -6.91 -2.22 24.23
CA ALA A 116 -6.69 -0.90 24.79
C ALA A 116 -5.29 -0.36 24.46
N TYR A 117 -5.22 0.91 24.09
CA TYR A 117 -3.96 1.65 23.99
C TYR A 117 -3.55 2.08 25.39
N ASN A 118 -2.30 1.79 25.79
CA ASN A 118 -1.75 2.35 27.01
C ASN A 118 -0.96 3.64 26.69
N PRO A 119 -1.48 4.83 27.06
CA PRO A 119 -0.82 6.09 26.75
C PRO A 119 0.48 6.31 27.53
N GLU A 120 0.67 5.65 28.68
CA GLU A 120 1.88 5.79 29.50
C GLU A 120 3.07 5.03 28.89
N THR A 121 2.80 3.88 28.26
CA THR A 121 3.84 3.06 27.61
C THR A 121 3.91 3.29 26.10
N GLY A 122 2.89 3.89 25.50
CA GLY A 122 2.75 4.01 24.05
C GLY A 122 2.46 2.68 23.34
N LEU A 123 2.20 1.60 24.07
CA LEU A 123 2.01 0.27 23.51
C LEU A 123 0.52 -0.05 23.30
N PRO A 124 0.15 -0.62 22.13
CA PRO A 124 -1.16 -1.25 21.96
C PRO A 124 -1.20 -2.59 22.69
N ASN A 125 -2.33 -2.92 23.30
CA ASN A 125 -2.61 -4.23 23.90
C ASN A 125 -1.56 -4.64 24.96
N PRO A 126 -1.31 -3.84 26.01
CA PRO A 126 -0.38 -4.22 27.06
C PRO A 126 -0.82 -5.58 27.62
N VAL A 127 0.00 -6.61 27.42
CA VAL A 127 -0.22 -7.91 28.06
C VAL A 127 -0.06 -7.66 29.55
N SER A 128 -1.12 -7.88 30.33
CA SER A 128 -1.02 -7.84 31.79
C SER A 128 0.06 -8.85 32.19
N ALA A 129 1.17 -8.37 32.75
CA ALA A 129 2.20 -9.23 33.34
C ALA A 129 1.68 -9.87 34.63
#